data_AF-A0A8J2KNA6-F1
#
_entry.id   AF-A0A8J2KNA6-F1
#
_cell.length_a   1.000
_cell.length_b   1.000
_cell.length_c   1.000
_cell.angle_alpha   90.00
_cell.angle_beta   90.00
_cell.angle_gamma   90.00
#
_symmetry.space_group_name_H-M   'P 1'
#
loop_
_entity.id
_entity.type
_entity.pdbx_description
1 polymer ?
#
loop_
_entity_poly.entity_id
_entity_poly.type
_entity_poly.pdbx_seq_one_letter_code
_entity_poly.pdbx_strand_id
1 'polypeptide(L)'
;MPTEITSSELTILVYVLVIFVAASFSYIAIKHYKIIWIVLRTSRRDLRGIFRLARNVIRIGIVQFRNNTVGDEFNQTVAKYPCKTCFYFQDQSWNFKDVHELSNKIGNYFSTQGFRKGDVIGIFMENSPLYAITWLGLSKIGVVSALVNTSLREKSLKHSLDIVNCKGLVYSEELSDAVQYLITGGNLSVPIFRLPKAATIKHARYFLGSLTAHYLHDIKADDILFEILPESPLDRQHSVRLMLDFQGYAGSAGNTEKKKAQNVIKPGDVVFRSGDRMVMDELGYFYFKDRCGDTFRWKGENVSTTEVESVIASITQLKDCIVYGVLIPNTDGRAGMAAIVDQNNCLDLELLSANIQIKLPAYARPLFLRLTKEIDKTETHKMKKLHMQEEGFDIDRISDPIYFYQGGNYVLLQKPLYHQILAGEGELFTFRIGGS
;
A
#
# COMPACT_ATOMS: atom_id res chain seq x y z
N MET A 1 -31.76 26.09 66.02
CA MET A 1 -31.13 24.88 66.60
C MET A 1 -30.71 23.98 65.46
N PRO A 2 -29.43 23.64 65.30
CA PRO A 2 -29.03 22.58 64.38
C PRO A 2 -29.32 21.24 65.06
N THR A 3 -30.11 20.39 64.41
CA THR A 3 -30.36 19.02 64.84
C THR A 3 -29.06 18.22 64.74
N GLU A 4 -28.51 17.77 65.87
CA GLU A 4 -27.37 16.84 65.90
C GLU A 4 -27.77 15.53 65.22
N ILE A 5 -27.07 15.17 64.14
CA ILE A 5 -27.28 13.92 63.43
C ILE A 5 -26.88 12.77 64.36
N THR A 6 -27.81 11.88 64.65
CA THR A 6 -27.58 10.72 65.51
C THR A 6 -26.69 9.68 64.82
N SER A 7 -25.93 8.88 65.57
CA SER A 7 -25.04 7.84 65.00
C SER A 7 -25.78 6.83 64.10
N SER A 8 -27.06 6.58 64.41
CA SER A 8 -27.99 5.78 63.60
C SER A 8 -28.28 6.42 62.25
N GLU A 9 -28.51 7.74 62.19
CA GLU A 9 -28.76 8.46 60.93
C GLU A 9 -27.53 8.49 60.04
N LEU A 10 -26.33 8.66 60.63
CA LEU A 10 -25.07 8.57 59.89
C LEU A 10 -24.86 7.17 59.30
N THR A 11 -25.20 6.12 60.06
CA THR A 11 -25.10 4.73 59.60
C THR A 11 -26.06 4.46 58.43
N ILE A 12 -27.31 4.94 58.53
CA ILE A 12 -28.30 4.85 57.44
C ILE A 12 -27.81 5.61 56.20
N LEU A 13 -27.25 6.81 56.37
CA LEU A 13 -26.71 7.60 55.25
C LEU A 13 -25.58 6.86 54.53
N VAL A 14 -24.68 6.21 55.28
CA VAL A 14 -23.60 5.38 54.71
C VAL A 14 -24.18 4.20 53.93
N TYR A 15 -25.18 3.49 54.47
CA TYR A 15 -25.83 2.40 53.74
C TYR A 15 -26.54 2.87 52.46
N VAL A 16 -27.25 3.99 52.51
CA VAL A 16 -27.90 4.58 51.32
C VAL A 16 -26.85 4.97 50.28
N LEU A 17 -25.73 5.55 50.69
CA LEU A 17 -24.62 5.89 49.80
C LEU A 17 -24.01 4.64 49.15
N VAL A 18 -23.75 3.59 49.93
CA VAL A 18 -23.20 2.32 49.43
C VAL A 18 -24.15 1.67 48.41
N ILE A 19 -25.45 1.64 48.71
CA ILE A 19 -26.47 1.10 47.79
C ILE A 19 -26.51 1.95 46.51
N PHE A 20 -26.48 3.27 46.63
CA PHE A 20 -26.49 4.18 45.48
C PHE A 20 -25.26 3.99 44.58
N VAL A 21 -24.07 3.86 45.17
CA VAL A 21 -22.82 3.57 44.43
C VAL A 21 -22.89 2.20 43.77
N ALA A 22 -23.37 1.16 44.48
CA ALA A 22 -23.51 -0.18 43.92
C ALA A 22 -24.54 -0.24 42.78
N ALA A 23 -25.67 0.46 42.91
CA ALA A 23 -26.69 0.58 41.87
C ALA A 23 -26.15 1.36 40.66
N SER A 24 -25.40 2.43 40.88
CA SER A 24 -24.75 3.20 39.80
C SER A 24 -23.72 2.36 39.05
N PHE A 25 -22.89 1.59 39.76
CA PHE A 25 -21.92 0.68 39.16
C PHE A 25 -22.62 -0.44 38.37
N SER A 26 -23.68 -1.02 38.92
CA SER A 26 -24.50 -2.04 38.25
C SER A 26 -25.18 -1.49 37.00
N TYR A 27 -25.73 -0.28 37.06
CA TYR A 27 -26.33 0.40 35.90
C TYR A 27 -25.29 0.66 34.81
N ILE A 28 -24.10 1.14 35.16
CA ILE A 28 -23.00 1.33 34.21
C ILE A 28 -22.55 -0.01 33.62
N ALA A 29 -22.40 -1.05 34.44
CA ALA A 29 -22.01 -2.39 34.01
C ALA A 29 -23.05 -3.00 33.05
N ILE A 30 -24.34 -2.84 33.32
CA ILE A 30 -25.43 -3.32 32.47
C ILE A 30 -25.52 -2.48 31.18
N LYS A 31 -25.36 -1.16 31.25
CA LYS A 31 -25.47 -0.28 30.08
C LYS A 31 -24.27 -0.40 29.14
N HIS A 32 -23.08 -0.61 29.70
CA HIS A 32 -21.82 -0.66 28.97
C HIS A 32 -21.19 -2.06 28.95
N TYR A 33 -21.98 -3.12 29.19
CA TYR A 33 -21.48 -4.50 29.24
C TYR A 33 -20.72 -4.90 27.98
N LYS A 34 -21.17 -4.45 26.79
CA LYS A 34 -20.47 -4.68 25.52
C LYS A 34 -19.08 -4.06 25.52
N ILE A 35 -18.95 -2.81 25.98
CA ILE A 35 -17.65 -2.12 26.06
C ILE A 35 -16.73 -2.83 27.04
N ILE A 36 -17.25 -3.21 28.22
CA ILE A 36 -16.48 -3.95 29.24
C ILE A 36 -16.00 -5.29 28.66
N TRP A 37 -16.88 -6.02 27.97
CA TRP A 37 -16.55 -7.28 27.33
C TRP A 37 -15.50 -7.11 26.22
N ILE A 38 -15.63 -6.09 25.36
CA ILE A 38 -14.64 -5.76 24.33
C ILE A 38 -13.29 -5.47 24.98
N VAL A 39 -13.25 -4.57 25.97
CA VAL A 39 -12.02 -4.19 26.69
C VAL A 39 -11.37 -5.41 27.33
N LEU A 40 -12.13 -6.26 28.01
CA LEU A 40 -11.57 -7.48 28.61
C LEU A 40 -10.98 -8.41 27.54
N ARG A 41 -11.69 -8.60 26.41
CA ARG A 41 -11.27 -9.47 25.31
C ARG A 41 -10.04 -8.93 24.57
N THR A 42 -9.93 -7.61 24.39
CA THR A 42 -8.83 -6.97 23.66
C THR A 42 -7.68 -6.51 24.55
N SER A 43 -7.87 -6.44 25.87
CA SER A 43 -6.89 -5.92 26.85
C SER A 43 -5.49 -6.48 26.67
N ARG A 44 -5.33 -7.80 26.54
CA ARG A 44 -4.02 -8.44 26.34
C ARG A 44 -3.34 -8.03 25.05
N ARG A 45 -4.10 -7.78 23.98
CA ARG A 45 -3.59 -7.28 22.70
C ARG A 45 -3.20 -5.80 22.86
N ASP A 46 -4.11 -5.00 23.39
CA ASP A 46 -3.98 -3.55 23.46
C ASP A 46 -2.86 -3.14 24.42
N LEU A 47 -2.74 -3.78 25.59
CA LEU A 47 -1.64 -3.55 26.53
C LEU A 47 -0.28 -3.93 25.93
N ARG A 48 -0.19 -5.05 25.19
CA ARG A 48 1.05 -5.41 24.47
C ARG A 48 1.37 -4.40 23.39
N GLY A 49 0.36 -3.94 22.65
CA GLY A 49 0.50 -2.90 21.63
C GLY A 49 1.00 -1.58 22.22
N ILE A 50 0.37 -1.11 23.29
CA ILE A 50 0.72 0.12 24.00
C ILE A 50 2.14 0.04 24.56
N PHE A 51 2.51 -1.06 25.22
CA PHE A 51 3.85 -1.24 25.77
C PHE A 51 4.92 -1.21 24.67
N ARG A 52 4.69 -1.93 23.56
CA ARG A 52 5.62 -1.95 22.42
C ARG A 52 5.70 -0.59 21.74
N LEU A 53 4.57 0.07 21.54
CA LEU A 53 4.50 1.41 20.97
C LEU A 53 5.27 2.39 21.87
N ALA A 54 4.96 2.45 23.17
CA ALA A 54 5.63 3.32 24.13
C ALA A 54 7.14 3.11 24.15
N ARG A 55 7.60 1.84 24.20
CA ARG A 55 9.02 1.49 24.10
C ARG A 55 9.66 2.04 22.82
N ASN A 56 8.99 1.89 21.68
CA ASN A 56 9.48 2.39 20.39
C ASN A 56 9.45 3.93 20.32
N VAL A 57 8.40 4.57 20.81
CA VAL A 57 8.29 6.03 20.90
C VAL A 57 9.42 6.61 21.73
N ILE A 58 9.66 6.04 22.91
CA ILE A 58 10.74 6.47 23.80
C ILE A 58 12.09 6.25 23.13
N ARG A 59 12.33 5.09 22.52
CA ARG A 59 13.58 4.80 21.84
C ARG A 59 13.84 5.73 20.64
N ILE A 60 12.85 5.95 19.79
CA ILE A 60 12.94 6.90 18.67
C ILE A 60 13.19 8.31 19.21
N GLY A 61 12.50 8.70 20.28
CA GLY A 61 12.73 9.98 20.96
C GLY A 61 14.16 10.12 21.48
N ILE A 62 14.75 9.06 22.06
CA ILE A 62 16.15 9.04 22.49
C ILE A 62 17.10 9.16 21.30
N VAL A 63 16.86 8.43 20.21
CA VAL A 63 17.68 8.48 18.98
C VAL A 63 17.62 9.87 18.35
N GLN A 64 16.43 10.47 18.27
CA GLN A 64 16.22 11.84 17.77
C GLN A 64 16.88 12.87 18.69
N PHE A 65 16.75 12.73 20.01
CA PHE A 65 17.42 13.61 20.98
C PHE A 65 18.94 13.54 20.88
N ARG A 66 19.50 12.35 20.60
CA ARG A 66 20.93 12.14 20.34
C ARG A 66 21.35 12.59 18.94
N ASN A 67 20.40 12.94 18.07
CA ASN A 67 20.63 13.26 16.66
C ASN A 67 21.42 12.17 15.92
N ASN A 68 21.21 10.91 16.32
CA ASN A 68 21.90 9.76 15.74
C ASN A 68 21.35 9.45 14.35
N THR A 69 22.24 9.20 13.40
CA THR A 69 21.89 8.71 12.07
C THR A 69 21.72 7.19 12.07
N VAL A 70 21.18 6.65 10.97
CA VAL A 70 21.14 5.19 10.73
C VAL A 70 22.54 4.59 10.79
N GLY A 71 23.56 5.30 10.30
CA GLY A 71 24.96 4.89 10.38
C GLY A 71 25.44 4.77 11.83
N ASP A 72 25.08 5.71 12.69
CA ASP A 72 25.48 5.71 14.10
C ASP A 72 24.85 4.57 14.90
N GLU A 73 23.56 4.30 14.68
CA GLU A 73 22.86 3.17 15.29
C GLU A 73 23.40 1.82 14.78
N PHE A 74 23.75 1.75 13.50
CA PHE A 74 24.41 0.57 12.95
C PHE A 74 25.79 0.36 13.59
N ASN A 75 26.59 1.42 13.74
CA ASN A 75 27.91 1.35 14.38
C ASN A 75 27.83 0.87 15.84
N GLN A 76 26.84 1.34 16.61
CA GLN A 76 26.56 0.84 17.96
C GLN A 76 26.20 -0.65 17.96
N THR A 77 25.40 -1.08 16.98
CA THR A 77 25.01 -2.50 16.84
C THR A 77 26.21 -3.38 16.52
N VAL A 78 27.08 -2.94 15.61
CA VAL A 78 28.33 -3.63 15.25
C VAL A 78 29.26 -3.74 16.45
N ALA A 79 29.42 -2.67 17.24
CA ALA A 79 30.24 -2.68 18.45
C ALA A 79 29.73 -3.71 19.48
N LYS A 80 28.41 -3.91 19.54
CA LYS A 80 27.78 -4.86 20.47
C LYS A 80 27.79 -6.31 19.98
N TYR A 81 27.62 -6.53 18.67
CA TYR A 81 27.41 -7.85 18.08
C TYR A 81 28.22 -8.04 16.77
N PRO A 82 29.55 -7.92 16.79
CA PRO A 82 30.35 -7.87 15.56
C PRO A 82 30.29 -9.17 14.73
N CYS A 83 30.34 -10.33 15.39
CA CYS A 83 30.35 -11.63 14.74
C CYS A 83 28.95 -12.20 14.47
N LYS A 84 27.88 -11.48 14.83
CA LYS A 84 26.51 -11.95 14.59
C LYS A 84 26.17 -11.82 13.11
N THR A 85 25.42 -12.78 12.56
CA THR A 85 24.92 -12.69 11.19
C THR A 85 23.99 -11.47 11.04
N CYS A 86 24.29 -10.65 10.04
CA CYS A 86 23.56 -9.44 9.65
C CYS A 86 22.61 -9.73 8.47
N PHE A 87 23.12 -10.38 7.42
CA PHE A 87 22.31 -10.81 6.26
C PHE A 87 22.48 -12.31 6.01
N TYR A 88 21.37 -12.95 5.67
CA TYR A 88 21.36 -14.23 4.95
C TYR A 88 20.99 -13.93 3.50
N PHE A 89 21.78 -14.40 2.56
CA PHE A 89 21.50 -14.23 1.16
C PHE A 89 22.02 -15.45 0.38
N GLN A 90 21.08 -16.21 -0.17
CA GLN A 90 21.36 -17.54 -0.74
C GLN A 90 22.08 -18.41 0.30
N ASP A 91 23.12 -19.12 -0.12
CA ASP A 91 23.95 -19.97 0.75
C ASP A 91 25.04 -19.19 1.51
N GLN A 92 25.01 -17.85 1.45
CA GLN A 92 25.98 -16.99 2.11
C GLN A 92 25.37 -16.27 3.31
N SER A 93 26.19 -16.11 4.35
CA SER A 93 25.88 -15.27 5.49
C SER A 93 26.92 -14.17 5.62
N TRP A 94 26.46 -12.97 5.95
CA TRP A 94 27.29 -11.78 6.13
C TRP A 94 27.15 -11.34 7.58
N ASN A 95 28.25 -11.27 8.33
CA ASN A 95 28.19 -10.79 9.71
C ASN A 95 28.21 -9.24 9.77
N PHE A 96 27.90 -8.69 10.95
CA PHE A 96 27.86 -7.23 11.14
C PHE A 96 29.21 -6.56 10.89
N LYS A 97 30.32 -7.21 11.23
CA LYS A 97 31.67 -6.69 10.99
C LYS A 97 31.97 -6.54 9.48
N ASP A 98 31.68 -7.57 8.68
CA ASP A 98 31.94 -7.56 7.24
C ASP A 98 31.11 -6.47 6.54
N VAL A 99 29.82 -6.36 6.91
CA VAL A 99 28.90 -5.32 6.43
C VAL A 99 29.40 -3.93 6.82
N HIS A 100 29.92 -3.77 8.05
CA HIS A 100 30.46 -2.51 8.53
C HIS A 100 31.71 -2.09 7.75
N GLU A 101 32.66 -3.00 7.56
CA GLU A 101 33.89 -2.73 6.83
C GLU A 101 33.62 -2.37 5.36
N LEU A 102 32.74 -3.13 4.69
CA LEU A 102 32.41 -2.86 3.30
C LEU A 102 31.62 -1.57 3.13
N SER A 103 30.64 -1.29 4.00
CA SER A 103 29.90 -0.01 3.95
C SER A 103 30.82 1.19 4.23
N ASN A 104 31.82 1.06 5.10
CA ASN A 104 32.83 2.12 5.31
C ASN A 104 33.69 2.33 4.05
N LYS A 105 34.14 1.25 3.39
CA LYS A 105 34.88 1.35 2.13
C LYS A 105 34.08 2.08 1.06
N ILE A 106 32.79 1.74 0.92
CA ILE A 106 31.88 2.41 -0.02
C ILE A 106 31.73 3.89 0.36
N GLY A 107 31.39 4.20 1.61
CA GLY A 107 31.23 5.59 2.06
C GLY A 107 32.49 6.43 1.82
N ASN A 108 33.67 5.89 2.16
CA ASN A 108 34.95 6.55 1.92
C ASN A 108 35.20 6.78 0.42
N TYR A 109 34.93 5.78 -0.42
CA TYR A 109 35.06 5.93 -1.87
C TYR A 109 34.18 7.07 -2.39
N PHE A 110 32.89 7.10 -2.07
CA PHE A 110 32.00 8.18 -2.51
C PHE A 110 32.38 9.54 -1.92
N SER A 111 32.89 9.59 -0.68
CA SER A 111 33.46 10.81 -0.10
C SER A 111 34.65 11.33 -0.91
N THR A 112 35.57 10.44 -1.34
CA THR A 112 36.72 10.83 -2.19
C THR A 112 36.31 11.29 -3.59
N GLN A 113 35.17 10.81 -4.11
CA GLN A 113 34.59 11.29 -5.37
C GLN A 113 33.93 12.68 -5.23
N GLY A 114 33.91 13.26 -4.02
CA GLY A 114 33.43 14.62 -3.76
C GLY A 114 31.97 14.71 -3.34
N PHE A 115 31.28 13.59 -3.10
CA PHE A 115 29.91 13.60 -2.59
C PHE A 115 29.86 14.08 -1.13
N ARG A 116 28.89 14.94 -0.83
CA ARG A 116 28.73 15.58 0.47
C ARG A 116 27.35 15.30 1.05
N LYS A 117 27.20 15.61 2.34
CA LYS A 117 25.91 15.54 3.05
C LYS A 117 24.83 16.32 2.29
N GLY A 118 23.69 15.66 2.04
CA GLY A 118 22.55 16.22 1.32
C GLY A 118 22.58 15.98 -0.20
N ASP A 119 23.69 15.51 -0.76
CA ASP A 119 23.72 15.08 -2.15
C ASP A 119 22.83 13.85 -2.35
N VAL A 120 22.22 13.74 -3.53
CA VAL A 120 21.37 12.62 -3.89
C VAL A 120 22.11 11.69 -4.84
N ILE A 121 22.12 10.39 -4.55
CA ILE A 121 22.62 9.35 -5.46
C ILE A 121 21.52 8.34 -5.74
N GLY A 122 21.27 8.05 -7.01
CA GLY A 122 20.37 6.98 -7.43
C GLY A 122 21.00 5.61 -7.19
N ILE A 123 20.27 4.69 -6.55
CA ILE A 123 20.63 3.27 -6.46
C ILE A 123 19.68 2.49 -7.36
N PHE A 124 20.22 1.95 -8.45
CA PHE A 124 19.51 1.17 -9.47
C PHE A 124 20.12 -0.23 -9.54
N MET A 125 19.79 -1.05 -8.55
CA MET A 125 20.38 -2.37 -8.34
C MET A 125 19.29 -3.39 -8.02
N GLU A 126 19.50 -4.63 -8.44
CA GLU A 126 18.64 -5.74 -8.03
C GLU A 126 18.87 -6.15 -6.56
N ASN A 127 17.98 -7.01 -6.03
CA ASN A 127 18.03 -7.43 -4.63
C ASN A 127 19.31 -8.23 -4.34
N SER A 128 20.19 -7.66 -3.50
CA SER A 128 21.46 -8.25 -3.09
C SER A 128 21.95 -7.62 -1.77
N PRO A 129 22.88 -8.25 -1.03
CA PRO A 129 23.49 -7.64 0.15
C PRO A 129 24.17 -6.32 -0.19
N LEU A 130 24.81 -6.24 -1.36
CA LEU A 130 25.46 -5.01 -1.84
C LEU A 130 24.50 -3.83 -1.95
N TYR A 131 23.23 -4.05 -2.24
CA TYR A 131 22.21 -3.00 -2.22
C TYR A 131 22.16 -2.30 -0.84
N ALA A 132 21.96 -3.10 0.21
CA ALA A 132 21.84 -2.60 1.58
C ALA A 132 23.16 -2.01 2.10
N ILE A 133 24.29 -2.64 1.75
CA ILE A 133 25.64 -2.19 2.13
C ILE A 133 25.98 -0.86 1.45
N THR A 134 25.60 -0.69 0.19
CA THR A 134 25.80 0.57 -0.57
C THR A 134 24.96 1.68 0.03
N TRP A 135 23.66 1.43 0.26
CA TRP A 135 22.77 2.36 0.93
C TRP A 135 23.31 2.80 2.30
N LEU A 136 23.81 1.85 3.09
CA LEU A 136 24.39 2.13 4.40
C LEU A 136 25.68 2.96 4.29
N GLY A 137 26.56 2.65 3.32
CA GLY A 137 27.79 3.41 3.08
C GLY A 137 27.53 4.86 2.68
N LEU A 138 26.55 5.09 1.80
CA LEU A 138 26.11 6.43 1.42
C LEU A 138 25.45 7.17 2.60
N SER A 139 24.64 6.48 3.38
CA SER A 139 23.98 7.05 4.57
C SER A 139 24.99 7.51 5.62
N LYS A 140 26.11 6.78 5.80
CA LYS A 140 27.19 7.13 6.74
C LYS A 140 27.88 8.46 6.40
N ILE A 141 27.95 8.83 5.13
CA ILE A 141 28.50 10.13 4.69
C ILE A 141 27.41 11.21 4.52
N GLY A 142 26.17 10.90 4.88
CA GLY A 142 25.04 11.82 4.81
C GLY A 142 24.47 12.04 3.41
N VAL A 143 24.83 11.18 2.45
CA VAL A 143 24.24 11.18 1.10
C VAL A 143 22.86 10.56 1.15
N VAL A 144 21.89 11.19 0.48
CA VAL A 144 20.53 10.71 0.34
C VAL A 144 20.47 9.71 -0.82
N SER A 145 20.03 8.49 -0.55
CA SER A 145 19.89 7.47 -1.58
C SER A 145 18.49 7.50 -2.20
N ALA A 146 18.41 7.74 -3.50
CA ALA A 146 17.18 7.58 -4.28
C ALA A 146 17.08 6.12 -4.76
N LEU A 147 16.16 5.35 -4.18
CA LEU A 147 16.00 3.94 -4.51
C LEU A 147 15.18 3.79 -5.79
N VAL A 148 15.84 3.45 -6.90
CA VAL A 148 15.25 3.45 -8.24
C VAL A 148 14.69 2.07 -8.57
N ASN A 149 13.47 2.02 -9.08
CA ASN A 149 12.84 0.78 -9.49
C ASN A 149 13.56 0.17 -10.71
N THR A 150 14.05 -1.06 -10.56
CA THR A 150 14.80 -1.83 -11.57
C THR A 150 14.01 -2.16 -12.84
N SER A 151 12.68 -2.03 -12.83
CA SER A 151 11.83 -2.20 -14.03
C SER A 151 11.88 -1.01 -14.99
N LEU A 152 12.28 0.18 -14.51
CA LEU A 152 12.23 1.40 -15.31
C LEU A 152 13.24 1.35 -16.45
N ARG A 153 12.82 1.84 -17.62
CA ARG A 153 13.65 1.89 -18.83
C ARG A 153 13.55 3.26 -19.47
N GLU A 154 14.57 3.58 -20.28
CA GLU A 154 14.59 4.71 -21.20
C GLU A 154 14.12 6.04 -20.56
N LYS A 155 13.13 6.71 -21.17
CA LYS A 155 12.59 8.00 -20.74
C LYS A 155 12.03 7.97 -19.31
N SER A 156 11.40 6.87 -18.91
CA SER A 156 10.81 6.72 -17.56
C SER A 156 11.89 6.61 -16.48
N LEU A 157 12.99 5.92 -16.79
CA LEU A 157 14.15 5.85 -15.89
C LEU A 157 14.81 7.23 -15.79
N LYS A 158 15.04 7.91 -16.93
CA LYS A 158 15.61 9.26 -16.96
C LYS A 158 14.77 10.24 -16.12
N HIS A 159 13.46 10.27 -16.37
CA HIS A 159 12.54 11.13 -15.65
C HIS A 159 12.60 10.93 -14.14
N SER A 160 12.70 9.66 -13.70
CA SER A 160 12.79 9.33 -12.27
C SER A 160 14.09 9.83 -11.63
N LEU A 161 15.20 9.82 -12.38
CA LEU A 161 16.48 10.35 -11.91
C LEU A 161 16.49 11.89 -11.87
N ASP A 162 15.89 12.53 -12.88
CA ASP A 162 15.82 13.99 -12.99
C ASP A 162 14.97 14.61 -11.86
N ILE A 163 13.83 13.99 -11.53
CA ILE A 163 12.91 14.48 -10.48
C ILE A 163 13.63 14.64 -9.13
N VAL A 164 14.51 13.70 -8.79
CA VAL A 164 15.21 13.68 -7.51
C VAL A 164 16.55 14.45 -7.57
N ASN A 165 16.88 15.04 -8.73
CA ASN A 165 18.12 15.76 -8.98
C ASN A 165 19.37 14.96 -8.53
N CYS A 166 19.42 13.69 -8.94
CA CYS A 166 20.52 12.80 -8.62
C CYS A 166 21.84 13.39 -9.12
N LYS A 167 22.87 13.45 -8.26
CA LYS A 167 24.25 13.83 -8.62
C LYS A 167 25.10 12.64 -9.05
N GLY A 168 24.59 11.43 -8.93
CA GLY A 168 25.26 10.22 -9.37
C GLY A 168 24.29 9.04 -9.45
N LEU A 169 24.69 7.99 -10.16
CA LEU A 169 23.93 6.75 -10.30
C LEU A 169 24.83 5.56 -9.99
N VAL A 170 24.45 4.76 -9.00
CA VAL A 170 25.03 3.44 -8.74
C VAL A 170 24.12 2.39 -9.35
N TYR A 171 24.68 1.49 -10.15
CA TYR A 171 23.90 0.42 -10.76
C TYR A 171 24.62 -0.92 -10.73
N SER A 172 23.83 -2.01 -10.75
CA SER A 172 24.36 -3.37 -10.79
C SER A 172 24.59 -3.81 -12.25
N GLU A 173 25.57 -4.67 -12.46
CA GLU A 173 25.99 -5.12 -13.80
C GLU A 173 24.84 -5.70 -14.64
N GLU A 174 23.86 -6.34 -14.01
CA GLU A 174 22.67 -6.92 -14.66
C GLU A 174 21.77 -5.86 -15.33
N LEU A 175 21.88 -4.61 -14.90
CA LEU A 175 21.10 -3.48 -15.41
C LEU A 175 21.89 -2.61 -16.39
N SER A 176 23.05 -3.09 -16.86
CA SER A 176 23.91 -2.36 -17.80
C SER A 176 23.17 -1.93 -19.06
N ASP A 177 22.30 -2.79 -19.61
CA ASP A 177 21.56 -2.47 -20.85
C ASP A 177 20.66 -1.24 -20.67
N ALA A 178 19.97 -1.15 -19.53
CA ALA A 178 19.08 -0.04 -19.21
C ALA A 178 19.84 1.27 -19.01
N VAL A 179 21.05 1.21 -18.48
CA VAL A 179 21.92 2.38 -18.26
C VAL A 179 22.64 2.77 -19.55
N GLN A 180 23.06 1.81 -20.38
CA GLN A 180 23.75 2.04 -21.66
C GLN A 180 22.89 2.87 -22.61
N TYR A 181 21.58 2.67 -22.61
CA TYR A 181 20.63 3.51 -23.35
C TYR A 181 20.72 4.99 -22.94
N LEU A 182 20.83 5.26 -21.63
CA LEU A 182 20.92 6.63 -21.11
C LEU A 182 22.26 7.30 -21.47
N ILE A 183 23.35 6.52 -21.45
CA ILE A 183 24.69 6.98 -21.84
C ILE A 183 24.73 7.30 -23.33
N THR A 184 24.30 6.35 -24.17
CA THR A 184 24.41 6.44 -25.64
C THR A 184 23.48 7.52 -26.20
N GLY A 185 22.34 7.77 -25.55
CA GLY A 185 21.43 8.86 -25.91
C GLY A 185 21.90 10.26 -25.47
N GLY A 186 23.06 10.41 -24.82
CA GLY A 186 23.54 11.70 -24.30
C GLY A 186 22.68 12.28 -23.18
N ASN A 187 21.87 11.43 -22.53
CA ASN A 187 20.77 11.85 -21.67
C ASN A 187 21.10 11.88 -20.18
N LEU A 188 22.34 11.51 -19.81
CA LEU A 188 22.79 11.47 -18.43
C LEU A 188 24.12 12.21 -18.28
N SER A 189 24.10 13.34 -17.58
CA SER A 189 25.27 14.18 -17.30
C SER A 189 25.88 13.94 -15.92
N VAL A 190 25.51 12.84 -15.26
CA VAL A 190 25.93 12.54 -13.88
C VAL A 190 26.91 11.37 -13.85
N PRO A 191 27.89 11.37 -12.92
CA PRO A 191 28.78 10.23 -12.69
C PRO A 191 28.03 8.92 -12.51
N ILE A 192 28.52 7.87 -13.19
CA ILE A 192 27.93 6.53 -13.17
C ILE A 192 28.93 5.56 -12.51
N PHE A 193 28.45 4.81 -11.53
CA PHE A 193 29.23 3.84 -10.76
C PHE A 193 28.67 2.45 -10.98
N ARG A 194 29.45 1.57 -11.61
CA ARG A 194 29.10 0.18 -11.84
C ARG A 194 29.59 -0.68 -10.68
N LEU A 195 28.72 -1.49 -10.11
CA LEU A 195 29.11 -2.54 -9.16
C LEU A 195 29.16 -3.91 -9.87
N PRO A 196 30.10 -4.79 -9.48
CA PRO A 196 30.29 -6.09 -10.11
C PRO A 196 29.07 -7.00 -9.87
N LYS A 197 28.83 -7.92 -10.80
CA LYS A 197 27.76 -8.93 -10.74
C LYS A 197 27.71 -9.62 -9.37
N ALA A 198 26.57 -9.49 -8.70
CA ALA A 198 26.26 -10.24 -7.49
C ALA A 198 25.15 -11.23 -7.81
N ALA A 199 25.24 -12.47 -7.33
CA ALA A 199 24.28 -13.52 -7.65
C ALA A 199 22.84 -13.04 -7.38
N THR A 200 22.03 -12.92 -8.43
CA THR A 200 20.72 -12.27 -8.34
C THR A 200 19.60 -13.28 -8.17
N ILE A 201 18.65 -13.01 -7.28
CA ILE A 201 17.33 -13.67 -7.28
C ILE A 201 16.24 -12.59 -7.20
N LYS A 202 15.31 -12.61 -8.15
CA LYS A 202 14.08 -11.80 -8.13
C LYS A 202 13.12 -12.31 -7.06
N HIS A 203 13.36 -11.93 -5.81
CA HIS A 203 12.32 -11.93 -4.78
C HIS A 203 12.35 -10.61 -4.02
N ALA A 204 11.29 -9.82 -4.23
CA ALA A 204 11.11 -8.52 -3.64
C ALA A 204 10.58 -8.65 -2.21
N ARG A 205 11.31 -8.09 -1.25
CA ARG A 205 10.85 -7.19 -0.17
C ARG A 205 11.87 -7.21 0.98
N TYR A 206 11.94 -6.06 1.67
CA TYR A 206 12.44 -5.85 3.04
C TYR A 206 13.91 -5.40 3.19
N PHE A 207 14.11 -4.11 3.45
CA PHE A 207 15.17 -3.66 4.40
C PHE A 207 14.85 -2.43 5.27
N LEU A 208 13.62 -1.92 5.32
CA LEU A 208 13.21 -0.91 6.32
C LEU A 208 12.37 -1.51 7.47
N GLY A 209 11.75 -2.66 7.21
CA GLY A 209 10.92 -3.39 8.17
C GLY A 209 11.71 -4.22 9.18
N SER A 210 12.99 -4.56 8.94
CA SER A 210 13.76 -5.46 9.82
C SER A 210 14.19 -4.81 11.13
N LEU A 211 14.65 -3.55 11.10
CA LEU A 211 14.96 -2.76 12.32
C LEU A 211 13.70 -2.60 13.18
N THR A 212 12.59 -2.38 12.48
CA THR A 212 11.28 -2.22 13.04
C THR A 212 10.75 -3.53 13.66
N ALA A 213 10.80 -4.63 12.91
CA ALA A 213 10.41 -5.97 13.34
C ALA A 213 11.28 -6.48 14.51
N HIS A 214 12.59 -6.21 14.49
CA HIS A 214 13.50 -6.55 15.59
C HIS A 214 13.06 -5.88 16.91
N TYR A 215 12.79 -4.57 16.89
CA TYR A 215 12.34 -3.85 18.10
C TYR A 215 10.89 -4.08 18.48
N LEU A 216 10.08 -4.63 17.58
CA LEU A 216 8.66 -4.82 17.77
C LEU A 216 8.29 -6.27 18.16
N HIS A 217 9.14 -7.25 17.82
CA HIS A 217 8.86 -8.68 17.99
C HIS A 217 9.88 -9.47 18.82
N ASP A 218 10.97 -8.87 19.34
CA ASP A 218 11.91 -9.55 20.26
C ASP A 218 12.50 -10.84 19.66
N ILE A 219 12.82 -10.78 18.37
CA ILE A 219 13.30 -11.91 17.56
C ILE A 219 14.68 -12.36 18.08
N LYS A 220 14.79 -13.63 18.47
CA LYS A 220 16.02 -14.26 19.00
C LYS A 220 16.94 -14.73 17.88
N ALA A 221 18.14 -15.18 18.23
CA ALA A 221 19.22 -15.47 17.28
C ALA A 221 18.95 -16.68 16.37
N ASP A 222 17.97 -17.49 16.74
CA ASP A 222 17.58 -18.80 16.23
C ASP A 222 16.23 -18.79 15.49
N ASP A 223 15.57 -17.63 15.39
CA ASP A 223 14.29 -17.49 14.69
C ASP A 223 14.52 -17.43 13.16
N ILE A 224 14.07 -18.48 12.46
CA ILE A 224 14.02 -18.54 11.00
C ILE A 224 12.93 -17.58 10.51
N LEU A 225 13.34 -16.47 9.89
CA LEU A 225 12.44 -15.57 9.16
C LEU A 225 12.15 -16.21 7.80
N PHE A 226 11.09 -17.01 7.69
CA PHE A 226 10.14 -17.06 6.56
C PHE A 226 9.17 -18.23 6.75
N GLU A 227 7.93 -17.90 7.10
CA GLU A 227 6.76 -18.65 6.68
C GLU A 227 5.67 -17.60 6.43
N ILE A 228 5.06 -17.62 5.25
CA ILE A 228 3.90 -16.78 4.94
C ILE A 228 2.76 -17.29 5.82
N LEU A 229 2.59 -16.68 6.99
CA LEU A 229 1.43 -16.90 7.84
C LEU A 229 0.39 -15.81 7.57
N PRO A 230 -0.91 -16.16 7.60
CA PRO A 230 -2.00 -15.32 7.15
C PRO A 230 -2.06 -14.02 7.95
N GLU A 231 -2.25 -12.92 7.21
CA GLU A 231 -2.59 -11.57 7.65
C GLU A 231 -2.57 -11.32 9.17
N SER A 232 -1.38 -11.01 9.70
CA SER A 232 -1.23 -10.50 11.06
C SER A 232 -1.55 -8.99 11.12
N PRO A 233 -2.44 -8.53 12.02
CA PRO A 233 -2.84 -7.11 12.14
C PRO A 233 -1.74 -6.15 12.61
N LEU A 234 -0.53 -6.61 12.95
CA LEU A 234 0.50 -5.78 13.58
C LEU A 234 1.26 -4.87 12.60
N ASP A 235 1.24 -5.13 11.30
CA ASP A 235 2.10 -4.42 10.34
C ASP A 235 1.55 -3.05 9.89
N ARG A 236 0.32 -2.69 10.30
CA ARG A 236 -0.33 -1.43 9.88
C ARG A 236 -0.08 -0.24 10.81
N GLN A 237 0.35 -0.45 12.04
CA GLN A 237 0.60 0.68 12.96
C GLN A 237 1.97 1.31 12.79
N HIS A 238 2.91 0.60 12.16
CA HIS A 238 4.28 1.08 11.97
C HIS A 238 4.45 2.04 10.80
N SER A 239 3.55 1.99 9.82
CA SER A 239 3.47 2.99 8.74
C SER A 239 2.96 4.35 9.23
N VAL A 240 2.21 4.40 10.34
CA VAL A 240 1.60 5.64 10.85
C VAL A 240 2.64 6.62 11.38
N ARG A 241 3.76 6.14 11.97
CA ARG A 241 4.81 7.02 12.52
C ARG A 241 5.81 7.52 11.47
N LEU A 242 6.15 6.70 10.48
CA LEU A 242 7.00 7.12 9.35
C LEU A 242 6.29 8.12 8.41
N MET A 243 4.95 8.16 8.44
CA MET A 243 4.15 9.17 7.73
C MET A 243 4.05 10.53 8.43
N LEU A 244 4.53 10.67 9.68
CA LEU A 244 4.34 11.92 10.44
C LEU A 244 5.09 13.11 9.84
N ASP A 245 6.22 12.87 9.15
CA ASP A 245 6.99 13.93 8.49
C ASP A 245 7.10 13.71 6.97
N PHE A 246 5.96 13.50 6.29
CA PHE A 246 5.93 13.56 4.83
C PHE A 246 6.31 14.97 4.34
N GLN A 247 7.58 15.16 3.97
CA GLN A 247 8.10 16.46 3.52
C GLN A 247 7.50 16.87 2.16
N GLY A 248 7.27 15.91 1.26
CA GLY A 248 6.64 16.12 -0.04
C GLY A 248 7.21 15.20 -1.12
N TYR A 249 6.59 15.25 -2.30
CA TYR A 249 7.21 14.69 -3.51
C TYR A 249 8.22 15.69 -4.08
N ALA A 250 9.43 15.19 -4.37
CA ALA A 250 10.44 15.96 -5.07
C ALA A 250 9.89 16.46 -6.43
N GLY A 251 10.18 17.71 -6.78
CA GLY A 251 9.80 18.31 -8.07
C GLY A 251 8.31 18.54 -8.33
N SER A 252 7.41 18.22 -7.39
CA SER A 252 5.97 18.26 -7.65
C SER A 252 5.15 18.77 -6.46
N ALA A 253 5.28 20.07 -6.16
CA ALA A 253 4.54 20.76 -5.09
C ALA A 253 3.01 20.54 -5.18
N GLY A 254 2.44 20.55 -6.39
CA GLY A 254 1.00 20.29 -6.58
C GLY A 254 0.54 18.89 -6.15
N ASN A 255 1.36 17.86 -6.35
CA ASN A 255 1.04 16.50 -5.87
C ASN A 255 1.28 16.35 -4.36
N THR A 256 2.23 17.10 -3.81
CA THR A 256 2.47 17.20 -2.36
C THR A 256 1.25 17.75 -1.64
N GLU A 257 0.71 18.88 -2.09
CA GLU A 257 -0.45 19.51 -1.47
C GLU A 257 -1.71 18.64 -1.59
N LYS A 258 -1.90 17.94 -2.72
CA LYS A 258 -3.01 16.98 -2.85
C LYS A 258 -2.98 15.87 -1.80
N LYS A 259 -1.78 15.43 -1.40
CA LYS A 259 -1.58 14.35 -0.42
C LYS A 259 -1.51 14.84 1.03
N LYS A 260 -1.40 16.15 1.28
CA LYS A 260 -1.50 16.72 2.62
C LYS A 260 -2.94 17.14 2.91
N ALA A 261 -3.43 16.87 4.11
CA ALA A 261 -4.67 17.41 4.64
C ALA A 261 -4.33 18.17 5.92
N GLN A 262 -4.89 19.37 6.08
CA GLN A 262 -4.61 20.23 7.23
C GLN A 262 -5.85 20.33 8.11
N ASN A 263 -5.66 20.57 9.41
CA ASN A 263 -6.72 20.81 10.39
C ASN A 263 -7.76 19.66 10.46
N VAL A 264 -7.31 18.41 10.39
CA VAL A 264 -8.17 17.24 10.34
C VAL A 264 -8.69 16.83 11.71
N ILE A 265 -7.83 16.76 12.72
CA ILE A 265 -8.22 16.44 14.11
C ILE A 265 -8.16 17.71 14.97
N LYS A 266 -7.11 18.51 14.82
CA LYS A 266 -6.92 19.76 15.56
C LYS A 266 -6.39 20.88 14.66
N PRO A 267 -6.70 22.16 14.94
CA PRO A 267 -6.09 23.26 14.21
C PRO A 267 -4.56 23.18 14.24
N GLY A 268 -3.92 23.27 13.07
CA GLY A 268 -2.48 23.19 12.86
C GLY A 268 -1.93 21.80 12.56
N ASP A 269 -2.72 20.73 12.67
CA ASP A 269 -2.24 19.40 12.28
C ASP A 269 -2.17 19.23 10.76
N VAL A 270 -1.23 18.38 10.30
CA VAL A 270 -1.11 17.98 8.91
C VAL A 270 -1.03 16.47 8.85
N VAL A 271 -1.89 15.85 8.07
CA VAL A 271 -1.97 14.39 7.94
C VAL A 271 -1.83 13.97 6.47
N PHE A 272 -1.26 12.80 6.25
CA PHE A 272 -1.08 12.21 4.92
C PHE A 272 -2.35 11.50 4.43
N ARG A 273 -2.81 11.84 3.23
CA ARG A 273 -3.92 11.17 2.54
C ARG A 273 -3.42 9.91 1.83
N SER A 274 -3.52 8.76 2.49
CA SER A 274 -3.18 7.45 1.88
C SER A 274 -3.95 7.22 0.58
N GLY A 275 -5.24 7.57 0.57
CA GLY A 275 -6.16 7.20 -0.49
C GLY A 275 -6.68 5.77 -0.32
N ASP A 276 -6.55 5.17 0.87
CA ASP A 276 -7.15 3.88 1.22
C ASP A 276 -8.35 4.11 2.14
N ARG A 277 -9.49 3.50 1.80
CA ARG A 277 -10.68 3.43 2.64
C ARG A 277 -10.58 2.21 3.54
N MET A 278 -10.60 2.46 4.84
CA MET A 278 -10.54 1.43 5.87
C MET A 278 -11.86 1.41 6.65
N VAL A 279 -12.26 0.25 7.16
CA VAL A 279 -13.40 0.10 8.07
C VAL A 279 -12.92 -0.54 9.36
N MET A 280 -13.44 -0.09 10.50
CA MET A 280 -13.13 -0.66 11.80
C MET A 280 -14.32 -1.51 12.27
N ASP A 281 -14.07 -2.72 12.78
CA ASP A 281 -15.09 -3.53 13.43
C ASP A 281 -15.29 -3.16 14.92
N GLU A 282 -16.25 -3.82 15.56
CA GLU A 282 -16.58 -3.62 16.98
C GLU A 282 -15.42 -4.00 17.94
N LEU A 283 -14.44 -4.80 17.49
CA LEU A 283 -13.26 -5.19 18.26
C LEU A 283 -12.03 -4.30 17.97
N GLY A 284 -12.22 -3.24 17.18
CA GLY A 284 -11.20 -2.27 16.83
C GLY A 284 -10.23 -2.75 15.74
N TYR A 285 -10.52 -3.84 15.05
CA TYR A 285 -9.71 -4.27 13.90
C TYR A 285 -10.06 -3.42 12.68
N PHE A 286 -9.03 -2.94 11.98
CA PHE A 286 -9.19 -2.25 10.71
C PHE A 286 -9.10 -3.23 9.55
N TYR A 287 -10.07 -3.18 8.65
CA TYR A 287 -10.11 -3.90 7.39
C TYR A 287 -9.93 -2.92 6.26
N PHE A 288 -9.11 -3.30 5.29
CA PHE A 288 -9.06 -2.57 4.03
C PHE A 288 -10.39 -2.79 3.31
N LYS A 289 -11.02 -1.71 2.84
CA LYS A 289 -12.26 -1.78 2.10
C LYS A 289 -12.06 -1.46 0.63
N ASP A 290 -11.39 -0.35 0.32
CA ASP A 290 -11.16 0.04 -1.07
C ASP A 290 -10.06 1.11 -1.19
N ARG A 291 -9.66 1.47 -2.42
CA ARG A 291 -8.87 2.68 -2.68
C ARG A 291 -9.75 3.82 -3.18
N CYS A 292 -9.55 5.02 -2.64
CA CYS A 292 -10.06 6.27 -3.20
C CYS A 292 -9.47 6.46 -4.61
N GLY A 293 -10.30 6.25 -5.64
CA GLY A 293 -9.91 6.31 -7.05
C GLY A 293 -10.16 5.01 -7.82
N ASP A 294 -10.36 3.88 -7.13
CA ASP A 294 -10.80 2.60 -7.70
C ASP A 294 -12.33 2.49 -7.73
N THR A 295 -13.00 3.61 -7.96
CA THR A 295 -14.45 3.70 -8.11
C THR A 295 -14.77 4.47 -9.39
N PHE A 296 -15.82 4.07 -10.10
CA PHE A 296 -16.41 4.89 -11.15
C PHE A 296 -17.84 5.28 -10.77
N ARG A 297 -18.33 6.40 -11.31
CA ARG A 297 -19.69 6.88 -11.05
C ARG A 297 -20.55 6.61 -12.28
N TRP A 298 -21.63 5.87 -12.13
CA TRP A 298 -22.56 5.56 -13.22
C TRP A 298 -23.97 5.99 -12.84
N LYS A 299 -24.58 6.88 -13.65
CA LYS A 299 -25.95 7.37 -13.42
C LYS A 299 -26.22 7.89 -12.00
N GLY A 300 -25.25 8.61 -11.43
CA GLY A 300 -25.34 9.17 -10.09
C GLY A 300 -24.85 8.27 -8.96
N GLU A 301 -24.65 6.97 -9.20
CA GLU A 301 -24.22 5.99 -8.20
C GLU A 301 -22.71 5.74 -8.25
N ASN A 302 -22.06 5.56 -7.10
CA ASN A 302 -20.64 5.20 -7.04
C ASN A 302 -20.50 3.67 -6.99
N VAL A 303 -19.72 3.12 -7.93
CA VAL A 303 -19.45 1.69 -8.05
C VAL A 303 -17.99 1.41 -7.67
N SER A 304 -17.78 0.50 -6.73
CA SER A 304 -16.44 0.00 -6.37
C SER A 304 -15.98 -1.03 -7.41
N THR A 305 -14.82 -0.82 -8.03
CA THR A 305 -14.30 -1.81 -8.97
C THR A 305 -13.93 -3.09 -8.25
N THR A 306 -13.38 -2.99 -7.03
CA THR A 306 -12.99 -4.12 -6.19
C THR A 306 -14.18 -5.02 -5.83
N GLU A 307 -15.34 -4.43 -5.52
CA GLU A 307 -16.55 -5.20 -5.23
C GLU A 307 -17.00 -6.01 -6.43
N VAL A 308 -17.09 -5.37 -7.60
CA VAL A 308 -17.49 -6.04 -8.85
C VAL A 308 -16.47 -7.11 -9.25
N GLU A 309 -15.17 -6.84 -9.11
CA GLU A 309 -14.09 -7.80 -9.33
C GLU A 309 -14.24 -9.03 -8.42
N SER A 310 -14.52 -8.82 -7.14
CA SER A 310 -14.70 -9.91 -6.17
C SER A 310 -15.91 -10.80 -6.50
N VAL A 311 -17.01 -10.19 -6.95
CA VAL A 311 -18.20 -10.93 -7.37
C VAL A 311 -17.90 -11.74 -8.62
N ILE A 312 -17.27 -11.15 -9.64
CA ILE A 312 -16.90 -11.85 -10.87
C ILE A 312 -15.94 -13.01 -10.54
N ALA A 313 -14.89 -12.76 -9.76
CA ALA A 313 -13.92 -13.78 -9.35
C ALA A 313 -14.58 -14.95 -8.59
N SER A 314 -15.61 -14.67 -7.78
CA SER A 314 -16.38 -15.71 -7.08
C SER A 314 -17.19 -16.61 -8.02
N ILE A 315 -17.61 -16.09 -9.18
CA ILE A 315 -18.42 -16.82 -10.16
C ILE A 315 -17.53 -17.60 -11.12
N THR A 316 -16.45 -16.97 -11.59
CA THR A 316 -15.56 -17.53 -12.61
C THR A 316 -14.48 -18.48 -12.07
N GLN A 317 -14.43 -18.67 -10.75
CA GLN A 317 -13.48 -19.55 -10.05
C GLN A 317 -12.01 -19.24 -10.42
N LEU A 318 -11.50 -18.14 -9.89
CA LEU A 318 -10.08 -17.72 -9.88
C LEU A 318 -9.48 -17.17 -11.20
N LYS A 319 -10.29 -16.76 -12.18
CA LYS A 319 -9.79 -16.00 -13.34
C LYS A 319 -9.47 -14.56 -12.96
N ASP A 320 -8.29 -14.06 -13.37
CA ASP A 320 -7.89 -12.66 -13.18
C ASP A 320 -8.91 -11.74 -13.89
N CYS A 321 -9.46 -10.78 -13.15
CA CYS A 321 -10.48 -9.83 -13.62
C CYS A 321 -10.08 -8.40 -13.22
N ILE A 322 -10.29 -7.44 -14.13
CA ILE A 322 -10.17 -6.01 -13.85
C ILE A 322 -11.49 -5.34 -14.19
N VAL A 323 -11.99 -4.50 -13.29
CA VAL A 323 -13.15 -3.65 -13.55
C VAL A 323 -12.73 -2.20 -13.61
N TYR A 324 -13.27 -1.46 -14.57
CA TYR A 324 -13.00 -0.04 -14.76
C TYR A 324 -14.17 0.69 -15.41
N GLY A 325 -14.18 2.02 -15.27
CA GLY A 325 -15.23 2.87 -15.83
C GLY A 325 -14.86 3.42 -17.21
N VAL A 326 -15.70 3.17 -18.21
CA VAL A 326 -15.56 3.68 -19.58
C VAL A 326 -16.60 4.76 -19.89
N LEU A 327 -16.22 5.74 -20.72
CA LEU A 327 -17.13 6.81 -21.13
C LEU A 327 -18.00 6.33 -22.30
N ILE A 328 -19.32 6.43 -22.14
CA ILE A 328 -20.26 6.27 -23.26
C ILE A 328 -20.71 7.68 -23.68
N PRO A 329 -20.65 8.04 -24.97
CA PRO A 329 -21.17 9.32 -25.45
C PRO A 329 -22.61 9.58 -24.99
N ASN A 330 -22.95 10.84 -24.70
CA ASN A 330 -24.31 11.27 -24.34
C ASN A 330 -24.89 10.62 -23.07
N THR A 331 -24.05 10.12 -22.15
CA THR A 331 -24.49 9.57 -20.85
C THR A 331 -23.81 10.27 -19.67
N ASP A 332 -24.47 10.27 -18.51
CA ASP A 332 -23.91 10.82 -17.27
C ASP A 332 -23.11 9.75 -16.50
N GLY A 333 -21.82 10.02 -16.35
CA GLY A 333 -20.86 9.15 -15.66
C GLY A 333 -20.08 8.22 -16.58
N ARG A 334 -19.52 7.17 -15.99
CA ARG A 334 -18.73 6.13 -16.64
C ARG A 334 -19.42 4.79 -16.42
N ALA A 335 -19.66 4.06 -17.49
CA ALA A 335 -20.23 2.72 -17.45
C ALA A 335 -19.20 1.70 -16.97
N GLY A 336 -19.65 0.67 -16.27
CA GLY A 336 -18.77 -0.42 -15.85
C GLY A 336 -18.34 -1.28 -17.04
N MET A 337 -17.05 -1.55 -17.13
CA MET A 337 -16.45 -2.51 -18.05
C MET A 337 -15.58 -3.49 -17.25
N ALA A 338 -15.68 -4.79 -17.55
CA ALA A 338 -14.84 -5.82 -16.94
C ALA A 338 -13.99 -6.54 -17.98
N ALA A 339 -12.68 -6.57 -17.79
CA ALA A 339 -11.76 -7.40 -18.56
C ALA A 339 -11.51 -8.71 -17.79
N ILE A 340 -11.84 -9.85 -18.38
CA ILE A 340 -11.76 -11.18 -17.75
C ILE A 340 -10.77 -12.03 -18.54
N VAL A 341 -9.82 -12.67 -17.85
CA VAL A 341 -8.89 -13.61 -18.48
C VAL A 341 -9.58 -14.94 -18.77
N ASP A 342 -9.70 -15.30 -20.04
CA ASP A 342 -10.24 -16.60 -20.47
C ASP A 342 -9.33 -17.25 -21.54
N GLN A 343 -8.32 -17.99 -21.10
CA GLN A 343 -7.35 -18.65 -21.98
C GLN A 343 -7.96 -19.75 -22.86
N ASN A 344 -8.96 -20.46 -22.32
CA ASN A 344 -9.53 -21.67 -22.93
C ASN A 344 -10.90 -21.43 -23.57
N ASN A 345 -11.36 -20.17 -23.65
CA ASN A 345 -12.70 -19.81 -24.14
C ASN A 345 -13.82 -20.65 -23.49
N CYS A 346 -13.69 -20.95 -22.20
CA CYS A 346 -14.60 -21.83 -21.47
C CYS A 346 -15.58 -21.08 -20.56
N LEU A 347 -15.55 -19.74 -20.58
CA LEU A 347 -16.42 -18.93 -19.74
C LEU A 347 -17.88 -19.01 -20.21
N ASP A 348 -18.75 -19.52 -19.35
CA ASP A 348 -20.19 -19.50 -19.54
C ASP A 348 -20.75 -18.10 -19.23
N LEU A 349 -21.09 -17.37 -20.29
CA LEU A 349 -21.62 -16.01 -20.21
C LEU A 349 -23.05 -15.96 -19.67
N GLU A 350 -23.85 -17.01 -19.85
CA GLU A 350 -25.22 -17.07 -19.34
C GLU A 350 -25.19 -17.24 -17.82
N LEU A 351 -24.37 -18.19 -17.34
CA LEU A 351 -24.16 -18.38 -15.90
C LEU A 351 -23.57 -17.12 -15.26
N LEU A 352 -22.60 -16.48 -15.91
CA LEU A 352 -22.01 -15.23 -15.44
C LEU A 352 -23.06 -14.12 -15.32
N SER A 353 -23.87 -13.91 -16.36
CA SER A 353 -24.92 -12.90 -16.36
C SER A 353 -25.95 -13.14 -15.26
N ALA A 354 -26.46 -14.37 -15.13
CA ALA A 354 -27.46 -14.72 -14.13
C ALA A 354 -26.94 -14.47 -12.70
N ASN A 355 -25.70 -14.87 -12.42
CA ASN A 355 -25.11 -14.67 -11.09
C ASN A 355 -24.78 -13.20 -10.80
N ILE A 356 -24.32 -12.43 -11.80
CA ILE A 356 -24.12 -10.97 -11.65
C ILE A 356 -25.45 -10.28 -11.32
N GLN A 357 -26.54 -10.68 -11.96
CA GLN A 357 -27.86 -10.09 -11.70
C GLN A 357 -28.36 -10.34 -10.27
N ILE A 358 -28.04 -11.51 -9.70
CA ILE A 358 -28.39 -11.87 -8.32
C ILE A 358 -27.50 -11.12 -7.31
N LYS A 359 -26.20 -11.01 -7.58
CA LYS A 359 -25.21 -10.51 -6.62
C LYS A 359 -24.97 -9.01 -6.68
N LEU A 360 -25.23 -8.34 -7.81
CA LEU A 360 -24.96 -6.92 -8.01
C LEU A 360 -26.23 -6.12 -8.38
N PRO A 361 -26.40 -4.91 -7.83
CA PRO A 361 -27.47 -4.00 -8.23
C PRO A 361 -27.27 -3.51 -9.66
N ALA A 362 -28.37 -3.14 -10.34
CA ALA A 362 -28.36 -2.81 -11.77
C ALA A 362 -27.29 -1.79 -12.20
N TYR A 363 -27.03 -0.77 -11.37
CA TYR A 363 -26.03 0.28 -11.64
C TYR A 363 -24.58 -0.20 -11.54
N ALA A 364 -24.30 -1.28 -10.80
CA ALA A 364 -22.95 -1.82 -10.58
C ALA A 364 -22.60 -2.97 -11.55
N ARG A 365 -23.56 -3.46 -12.32
CA ARG A 365 -23.35 -4.52 -13.30
C ARG A 365 -22.49 -3.99 -14.45
N PRO A 366 -21.40 -4.68 -14.85
CA PRO A 366 -20.65 -4.31 -16.03
C PRO A 366 -21.56 -4.28 -17.26
N LEU A 367 -21.58 -3.17 -17.98
CA LEU A 367 -22.27 -3.07 -19.27
C LEU A 367 -21.44 -3.68 -20.40
N PHE A 368 -20.12 -3.70 -20.24
CA PHE A 368 -19.19 -4.29 -21.20
C PHE A 368 -18.34 -5.37 -20.56
N LEU A 369 -18.14 -6.48 -21.27
CA LEU A 369 -17.13 -7.48 -20.94
C LEU A 369 -16.10 -7.56 -22.06
N ARG A 370 -14.82 -7.62 -21.71
CA ARG A 370 -13.73 -7.94 -22.63
C ARG A 370 -13.11 -9.27 -22.20
N LEU A 371 -13.14 -10.28 -23.06
CA LEU A 371 -12.46 -11.54 -22.77
C LEU A 371 -11.08 -11.50 -23.38
N THR A 372 -10.04 -11.61 -22.55
CA THR A 372 -8.65 -11.55 -22.99
C THR A 372 -7.89 -12.81 -22.61
N LYS A 373 -6.82 -13.15 -23.32
CA LYS A 373 -6.00 -14.34 -23.01
C LYS A 373 -5.03 -14.10 -21.86
N GLU A 374 -4.60 -12.87 -21.70
CA GLU A 374 -3.68 -12.45 -20.66
C GLU A 374 -3.90 -10.98 -20.30
N ILE A 375 -3.66 -10.64 -19.05
CA ILE A 375 -3.66 -9.26 -18.58
C ILE A 375 -2.22 -8.91 -18.27
N ASP A 376 -1.72 -7.83 -18.88
CA ASP A 376 -0.44 -7.19 -18.57
C ASP A 376 -0.34 -6.87 -17.07
N LYS A 377 0.30 -7.74 -16.30
CA LYS A 377 0.69 -7.48 -14.91
C LYS A 377 1.98 -6.65 -14.94
N THR A 378 1.99 -5.48 -14.30
CA THR A 378 3.28 -4.81 -14.02
C THR A 378 4.07 -5.62 -12.99
N GLU A 379 5.40 -5.48 -12.93
CA GLU A 379 6.27 -6.22 -11.99
C GLU A 379 5.95 -5.97 -10.49
N THR A 380 5.01 -5.07 -10.15
CA THR A 380 4.46 -4.91 -8.78
C THR A 380 3.14 -5.64 -8.53
N HIS A 381 2.75 -6.56 -9.43
CA HIS A 381 1.42 -7.18 -9.50
C HIS A 381 0.25 -6.18 -9.61
N LYS A 382 0.51 -4.90 -9.90
CA LYS A 382 -0.52 -3.91 -10.20
C LYS A 382 -0.86 -3.98 -11.69
N MET A 383 -2.12 -4.22 -12.01
CA MET A 383 -2.59 -4.33 -13.39
C MET A 383 -2.66 -2.93 -14.06
N LYS A 384 -2.31 -2.81 -15.35
CA LYS A 384 -2.31 -1.54 -16.10
C LYS A 384 -3.73 -1.04 -16.44
N LYS A 385 -4.50 -0.68 -15.40
CA LYS A 385 -5.90 -0.23 -15.52
C LYS A 385 -6.09 1.02 -16.39
N LEU A 386 -5.10 1.91 -16.42
CA LEU A 386 -5.17 3.20 -17.12
C LEU A 386 -5.19 3.04 -18.64
N HIS A 387 -4.38 2.12 -19.17
CA HIS A 387 -4.35 1.84 -20.61
C HIS A 387 -5.67 1.22 -21.10
N MET A 388 -6.20 0.24 -20.36
CA MET A 388 -7.50 -0.38 -20.67
C MET A 388 -8.67 0.61 -20.58
N GLN A 389 -8.59 1.59 -19.65
CA GLN A 389 -9.58 2.67 -19.58
C GLN A 389 -9.54 3.60 -20.80
N GLU A 390 -8.37 3.83 -21.40
CA GLU A 390 -8.19 4.65 -22.60
C GLU A 390 -8.66 3.93 -23.86
N GLU A 391 -8.42 2.62 -23.96
CA GLU A 391 -8.95 1.77 -25.03
C GLU A 391 -10.48 1.67 -24.97
N GLY A 392 -11.03 1.57 -23.76
CA GLY A 392 -12.47 1.51 -23.54
C GLY A 392 -13.11 0.29 -24.22
N PHE A 393 -14.22 0.52 -24.92
CA PHE A 393 -14.93 -0.51 -25.71
C PHE A 393 -14.75 -0.33 -27.23
N ASP A 394 -13.67 0.34 -27.66
CA ASP A 394 -13.38 0.59 -29.07
C ASP A 394 -12.98 -0.70 -29.82
N ILE A 395 -13.90 -1.21 -30.64
CA ILE A 395 -13.73 -2.44 -31.42
C ILE A 395 -12.70 -2.34 -32.55
N ASP A 396 -12.31 -1.13 -32.96
CA ASP A 396 -11.28 -0.95 -34.01
C ASP A 396 -9.87 -0.90 -33.40
N ARG A 397 -9.76 -0.59 -32.10
CA ARG A 397 -8.48 -0.61 -31.36
C ARG A 397 -8.19 -1.94 -30.67
N ILE A 398 -9.25 -2.64 -30.24
CA ILE A 398 -9.14 -3.84 -29.41
C ILE A 398 -9.36 -5.09 -30.28
N SER A 399 -8.40 -6.02 -30.27
CA SER A 399 -8.52 -7.32 -30.94
C SER A 399 -9.34 -8.36 -30.17
N ASP A 400 -9.46 -8.18 -28.86
CA ASP A 400 -10.16 -9.08 -27.96
C ASP A 400 -11.69 -8.99 -28.17
N PRO A 401 -12.44 -10.11 -28.04
CA PRO A 401 -13.89 -10.08 -28.13
C PRO A 401 -14.50 -9.27 -26.98
N ILE A 402 -15.34 -8.29 -27.36
CA ILE A 402 -16.09 -7.43 -26.44
C ILE A 402 -17.57 -7.82 -26.49
N TYR A 403 -18.21 -7.89 -25.34
CA TYR A 403 -19.63 -8.18 -25.19
C TYR A 403 -20.35 -7.02 -24.51
N PHE A 404 -21.59 -6.78 -24.89
CA PHE A 404 -22.46 -5.76 -24.32
C PHE A 404 -23.64 -6.40 -23.60
N TYR A 405 -24.02 -5.85 -22.44
CA TYR A 405 -25.16 -6.33 -21.66
C TYR A 405 -26.47 -5.83 -22.26
N GLN A 406 -27.27 -6.73 -22.83
CA GLN A 406 -28.58 -6.43 -23.42
C GLN A 406 -29.60 -7.51 -23.03
N GLY A 407 -30.75 -7.08 -22.48
CA GLY A 407 -31.87 -7.99 -22.22
C GLY A 407 -31.59 -9.13 -21.23
N GLY A 408 -30.64 -8.94 -20.30
CA GLY A 408 -30.26 -9.96 -19.32
C GLY A 408 -29.15 -10.90 -19.76
N ASN A 409 -28.58 -10.72 -20.96
CA ASN A 409 -27.47 -11.53 -21.47
C ASN A 409 -26.35 -10.65 -22.04
N TYR A 410 -25.15 -11.23 -22.15
CA TYR A 410 -24.01 -10.59 -22.80
C TYR A 410 -23.95 -11.01 -24.28
N VAL A 411 -24.16 -10.05 -25.18
CA VAL A 411 -24.13 -10.26 -26.64
C VAL A 411 -22.85 -9.70 -27.23
N LEU A 412 -22.29 -10.36 -28.26
CA LEU A 412 -21.05 -9.91 -28.89
C LEU A 412 -21.23 -8.52 -29.52
N LEU A 413 -20.32 -7.59 -29.21
CA LEU A 413 -20.34 -6.22 -29.69
C LEU A 413 -19.83 -6.17 -31.14
N GLN A 414 -20.74 -6.27 -32.09
CA GLN A 414 -20.45 -6.12 -33.52
C GLN A 414 -20.58 -4.65 -33.96
N LYS A 415 -19.99 -4.30 -35.12
CA LYS A 415 -20.03 -2.94 -35.70
C LYS A 415 -21.41 -2.27 -35.68
N PRO A 416 -22.53 -2.94 -36.05
CA PRO A 416 -23.84 -2.31 -36.02
C PRO A 416 -24.26 -1.86 -34.61
N LEU A 417 -24.08 -2.72 -33.61
CA LEU A 417 -24.41 -2.44 -32.21
C LEU A 417 -23.47 -1.38 -31.61
N TYR A 418 -22.19 -1.42 -31.97
CA TYR A 418 -21.21 -0.40 -31.57
C TYR A 418 -21.61 1.00 -32.05
N HIS A 419 -21.99 1.14 -33.33
CA HIS A 419 -22.45 2.42 -33.86
C HIS A 419 -23.77 2.90 -33.21
N GLN A 420 -24.69 1.98 -32.89
CA GLN A 420 -25.92 2.31 -32.15
C GLN A 420 -25.61 2.86 -30.74
N ILE A 421 -24.68 2.23 -30.02
CA ILE A 421 -24.22 2.67 -28.69
C ILE A 421 -23.58 4.05 -28.77
N LEU A 422 -22.74 4.32 -29.78
CA LEU A 422 -22.11 5.62 -29.98
C LEU A 422 -23.10 6.72 -30.37
N ALA A 423 -24.09 6.39 -31.20
CA ALA A 423 -25.14 7.33 -31.63
C ALA A 423 -26.12 7.66 -30.49
N GLY A 424 -26.15 6.85 -29.43
CA GLY A 424 -27.15 7.00 -28.35
C GLY A 424 -28.56 6.66 -28.82
N GLU A 425 -28.70 5.87 -29.89
CA GLU A 425 -29.97 5.55 -30.51
C GLU A 425 -30.65 4.37 -29.80
N GLY A 426 -31.81 4.63 -29.19
CA GLY A 426 -32.68 3.63 -28.56
C GLY A 426 -32.67 3.67 -27.03
N GLU A 427 -33.72 3.11 -26.40
CA GLU A 427 -33.86 2.86 -24.95
C GLU A 427 -32.80 1.87 -24.38
N LEU A 428 -31.61 1.79 -24.99
CA LEU A 428 -30.54 0.83 -24.69
C LEU A 428 -29.95 1.02 -23.28
N PHE A 429 -30.03 2.22 -22.72
CA PHE A 429 -29.49 2.54 -21.41
C PHE A 429 -30.56 2.75 -20.34
N THR A 430 -31.85 2.77 -20.69
CA THR A 430 -32.95 2.91 -19.74
C THR A 430 -33.17 1.59 -19.00
N PHE A 431 -32.53 1.47 -17.83
CA PHE A 431 -33.03 0.56 -16.80
C PHE A 431 -34.44 1.02 -16.48
N ARG A 432 -35.48 0.26 -16.87
CA ARG A 432 -36.84 0.54 -16.40
C ARG A 432 -36.84 0.49 -14.87
N ILE A 433 -36.91 1.66 -14.25
CA ILE A 433 -37.34 1.78 -12.87
C ILE A 433 -38.87 1.69 -12.93
N GLY A 434 -39.43 0.53 -12.60
CA GLY A 434 -40.88 0.40 -12.43
C GLY A 434 -41.46 -1.03 -12.53
N GLY A 435 -41.72 -1.63 -11.36
CA GLY A 435 -43.04 -2.16 -10.99
C GLY A 435 -43.51 -3.49 -11.55
N SER A 436 -43.37 -4.56 -10.75
CA SER A 436 -44.48 -5.34 -10.18
C SER A 436 -43.97 -6.19 -9.03
#